data_AF-A0A4Y2H1U3-F1
#
_entry.id   AF-A0A4Y2H1U3-F1
#
_cell.length_a   1.000
_cell.length_b   1.000
_cell.length_c   1.000
_cell.angle_alpha   90.00
_cell.angle_beta   90.00
_cell.angle_gamma   90.00
#
_symmetry.space_group_name_H-M   'P 1'
#
loop_
_entity.id
_entity.type
_entity.pdbx_description
1 polymer ?
#
loop_
_entity_poly.entity_id
_entity_poly.type
_entity_poly.pdbx_seq_one_letter_code
_entity_poly.pdbx_strand_id
1 'polypeptide(L)'
;MLTAWMNDNDTNEWSDGLPFVQFAKNTTYHQGIHRSPYEAMFGIKPKRGISSSFLPGEQIANIETEEQLEEIANTFKTEEQLEKTVNTFEENLSNGHTENHISKRNIEEDLQPTTSSYQALTEQHEFISIKRSAAKENLVLQATKMLRTSKKNSSCSNW
;
A
#
# COMPACT_ATOMS: atom_id res chain seq x y z
N MET A 1 -23.21 -7.46 13.12
CA MET A 1 -22.28 -6.40 12.64
C MET A 1 -22.88 -5.65 11.47
N LEU A 2 -23.23 -6.32 10.35
CA LEU A 2 -23.91 -5.65 9.24
C LEU A 2 -25.32 -5.16 9.63
N THR A 3 -26.10 -5.98 10.32
CA THR A 3 -27.40 -5.56 10.88
C THR A 3 -27.28 -4.41 11.88
N ALA A 4 -26.20 -4.40 12.69
CA ALA A 4 -25.97 -3.30 13.63
C ALA A 4 -25.64 -2.00 12.87
N TRP A 5 -24.76 -2.07 11.87
CA TRP A 5 -24.44 -0.93 11.01
C TRP A 5 -25.68 -0.38 10.30
N MET A 6 -26.55 -1.25 9.76
CA MET A 6 -27.80 -0.84 9.12
C MET A 6 -28.75 -0.14 10.10
N ASN A 7 -28.88 -0.67 11.31
CA ASN A 7 -29.68 -0.04 12.37
C ASN A 7 -29.10 1.31 12.81
N ASP A 8 -27.77 1.43 12.93
CA ASP A 8 -27.10 2.67 13.35
C ASP A 8 -27.18 3.78 12.29
N ASN A 9 -27.40 3.42 11.01
CA ASN A 9 -27.48 4.34 9.88
C ASN A 9 -28.91 4.48 9.32
N ASP A 10 -29.92 3.94 10.01
CA ASP A 10 -31.33 3.96 9.59
C ASP A 10 -31.55 3.58 8.11
N THR A 11 -30.83 2.56 7.64
CA THR A 11 -30.81 2.15 6.23
C THR A 11 -30.89 0.63 6.07
N ASN A 12 -31.50 0.18 4.97
CA ASN A 12 -31.49 -1.22 4.55
C ASN A 12 -30.46 -1.51 3.44
N GLU A 13 -29.69 -0.50 3.02
CA GLU A 13 -28.65 -0.61 1.99
C GLU A 13 -27.40 -1.29 2.57
N TRP A 14 -27.49 -2.62 2.72
CA TRP A 14 -26.43 -3.45 3.28
C TRP A 14 -25.12 -3.39 2.48
N SER A 15 -25.19 -3.07 1.18
CA SER A 15 -24.02 -2.91 0.32
C SER A 15 -23.12 -1.78 0.78
N ASP A 16 -23.70 -0.69 1.28
CA ASP A 16 -22.97 0.51 1.70
C ASP A 16 -22.23 0.25 3.02
N GLY A 17 -22.78 -0.60 3.87
CA GLY A 17 -22.16 -1.03 5.13
C GLY A 17 -21.06 -2.07 4.96
N LEU A 18 -21.00 -2.76 3.81
CA LEU A 18 -20.10 -3.89 3.60
C LEU A 18 -18.61 -3.51 3.73
N PRO A 19 -18.12 -2.40 3.14
CA PRO A 19 -16.73 -1.97 3.29
C PRO A 19 -16.35 -1.71 4.75
N PHE A 20 -17.21 -1.03 5.51
CA PHE A 20 -16.99 -0.74 6.93
C PHE A 20 -16.91 -2.02 7.75
N VAL A 21 -17.86 -2.95 7.52
CA VAL A 21 -17.90 -4.21 8.24
C VAL A 21 -16.70 -5.08 7.92
N GLN A 22 -16.31 -5.15 6.64
CA GLN A 22 -15.15 -5.91 6.23
C GLN A 22 -13.86 -5.33 6.82
N PHE A 23 -13.69 -4.01 6.79
CA PHE A 23 -12.55 -3.35 7.41
C PHE A 23 -12.47 -3.63 8.91
N ALA A 24 -13.57 -3.47 9.63
CA ALA A 24 -13.59 -3.74 11.06
C ALA A 24 -13.28 -5.21 11.39
N LYS A 25 -13.80 -6.19 10.63
CA LYS A 25 -13.44 -7.61 10.82
C LYS A 25 -11.97 -7.88 10.52
N ASN A 26 -11.43 -7.33 9.43
CA ASN A 26 -10.06 -7.57 9.01
C ASN A 26 -9.03 -6.89 9.92
N THR A 27 -9.42 -5.83 10.64
CA THR A 27 -8.53 -5.08 11.55
C THR A 27 -8.68 -5.45 13.02
N THR A 28 -9.63 -6.32 13.36
CA THR A 28 -9.82 -6.82 14.73
C THR A 28 -8.71 -7.79 15.11
N TYR A 29 -8.19 -7.66 16.34
CA TYR A 29 -7.18 -8.57 16.87
C TYR A 29 -7.73 -10.00 16.99
N HIS A 30 -7.04 -10.95 16.38
CA HIS A 30 -7.42 -12.36 16.44
C HIS A 30 -6.45 -13.13 17.36
N GLN A 31 -6.97 -13.64 18.47
CA GLN A 31 -6.19 -14.28 19.54
C GLN A 31 -5.31 -15.43 19.04
N GLY A 32 -5.82 -16.30 18.17
CA GLY A 32 -5.08 -17.48 17.70
C GLY A 32 -3.86 -17.19 16.81
N ILE A 33 -3.82 -16.03 16.14
CA ILE A 33 -2.68 -15.62 15.28
C ILE A 33 -1.88 -14.46 15.90
N HIS A 34 -2.28 -14.02 17.09
CA HIS A 34 -1.73 -12.88 17.83
C HIS A 34 -1.58 -11.57 17.03
N ARG A 35 -2.43 -11.38 16.02
CA ARG A 35 -2.48 -10.18 15.16
C ARG A 35 -3.84 -10.07 14.48
N SER A 36 -4.12 -8.96 13.80
CA SER A 36 -5.29 -8.86 12.94
C SER A 36 -5.11 -9.62 11.61
N PRO A 37 -6.19 -10.13 10.98
CA PRO A 37 -6.10 -10.73 9.65
C PRO A 37 -5.43 -9.82 8.60
N TYR A 38 -5.66 -8.52 8.68
CA TYR A 38 -5.00 -7.52 7.84
C TYR A 38 -3.47 -7.52 8.05
N GLU A 39 -3.02 -7.43 9.30
CA GLU A 39 -1.58 -7.49 9.62
C GLU A 39 -0.96 -8.83 9.23
N ALA A 40 -1.69 -9.94 9.34
CA ALA A 40 -1.22 -11.24 8.91
C ALA A 40 -1.00 -11.31 7.40
N MET A 41 -1.87 -10.66 6.61
CA MET A 41 -1.83 -10.70 5.16
C MET A 41 -0.84 -9.70 4.55
N PHE A 42 -0.77 -8.49 5.11
CA PHE A 42 0.01 -7.38 4.55
C PHE A 42 1.29 -7.07 5.32
N GLY A 43 1.47 -7.61 6.54
CA GLY A 43 2.64 -7.33 7.38
C GLY A 43 2.69 -5.91 7.96
N ILE A 44 1.72 -5.06 7.66
CA ILE A 44 1.61 -3.68 8.15
C ILE A 44 0.35 -3.49 8.98
N LYS A 45 0.39 -2.55 9.92
CA LYS A 45 -0.80 -2.13 10.66
C LYS A 45 -1.77 -1.42 9.72
N PRO A 46 -3.08 -1.62 9.88
CA PRO A 46 -4.07 -0.90 9.10
C PRO A 46 -3.99 0.60 9.38
N LYS A 47 -3.95 1.41 8.32
CA LYS A 47 -4.00 2.86 8.43
C LYS A 47 -5.43 3.28 8.77
N ARG A 48 -5.61 4.01 9.87
CA ARG A 48 -6.89 4.55 10.34
C ARG A 48 -6.78 6.06 10.52
N GLY A 49 -7.55 6.79 9.71
CA GLY A 49 -7.65 8.26 9.77
C GLY A 49 -6.31 8.98 9.59
N ILE A 50 -6.30 10.27 9.95
CA ILE A 50 -5.11 11.13 9.92
C ILE A 50 -4.04 10.71 10.93
N SER A 51 -4.39 9.95 11.98
CA SER A 51 -3.43 9.39 12.95
C SER A 51 -2.44 8.40 12.33
N SER A 52 -2.74 7.87 11.13
CA SER A 52 -1.83 7.00 10.38
C SER A 52 -1.08 7.73 9.25
N SER A 53 -1.17 9.06 9.21
CA SER A 53 -0.40 9.89 8.30
C SER A 53 1.03 10.10 8.83
N PHE A 54 1.85 10.79 8.05
CA PHE A 54 3.20 11.20 8.45
C PHE A 54 3.20 12.46 9.32
N LEU A 55 2.02 13.01 9.64
CA LEU A 55 1.91 14.23 10.45
C LEU A 55 2.36 13.94 11.90
N PRO A 56 3.18 14.82 12.49
CA PRO A 56 3.47 14.80 13.91
C PRO A 56 2.19 14.76 14.75
N GLY A 57 2.19 13.94 15.81
CA GLY A 57 1.02 13.80 16.69
C GLY A 57 0.55 15.12 17.30
N GLU A 58 1.48 16.07 17.54
CA GLU A 58 1.17 17.41 18.03
C GLU A 58 0.39 18.25 16.99
N GLN A 59 0.74 18.15 15.71
CA GLN A 59 -0.02 18.81 14.65
C GLN A 59 -1.42 18.20 14.54
N ILE A 60 -1.54 16.87 14.62
CA ILE A 60 -2.83 16.19 14.57
C ILE A 60 -3.75 16.61 15.73
N ALA A 61 -3.18 16.83 16.92
CA ALA A 61 -3.94 17.26 18.09
C ALA A 61 -4.53 18.68 17.96
N ASN A 62 -3.93 19.53 17.13
CA ASN A 62 -4.35 20.91 16.91
C ASN A 62 -5.32 21.07 15.73
N ILE A 63 -5.59 20.00 14.97
CA ILE A 63 -6.52 20.01 13.84
C ILE A 63 -7.94 19.78 14.37
N GLU A 64 -8.76 20.82 14.29
CA GLU A 64 -10.17 20.78 14.67
C GLU A 64 -11.09 20.83 13.44
N THR A 65 -10.65 21.44 12.33
CA THR A 65 -11.46 21.61 11.11
C THR A 65 -10.78 21.08 9.85
N GLU A 66 -11.58 20.85 8.80
CA GLU A 66 -11.09 20.38 7.50
C GLU A 66 -10.18 21.43 6.83
N GLU A 67 -10.48 22.73 7.01
CA GLU A 67 -9.70 23.82 6.44
C GLU A 67 -8.28 23.88 7.03
N GLN A 68 -8.12 23.59 8.32
CA GLN A 68 -6.80 23.54 8.97
C GLN A 68 -5.98 22.35 8.45
N LEU A 69 -6.63 21.21 8.20
CA LEU A 69 -5.97 20.05 7.60
C LEU A 69 -5.52 20.38 6.16
N GLU A 70 -6.33 21.11 5.41
CA GLU A 70 -5.99 21.54 4.04
C GLU A 70 -4.80 22.52 4.02
N GLU A 71 -4.75 23.47 4.95
CA GLU A 71 -3.62 24.40 5.09
C GLU A 71 -2.31 23.64 5.30
N ILE A 72 -2.29 22.72 6.26
CA ILE A 72 -1.13 21.86 6.56
C ILE A 72 -0.74 21.03 5.32
N ALA A 73 -1.71 20.44 4.61
CA ALA A 73 -1.41 19.67 3.41
C ALA A 73 -0.79 20.53 2.28
N ASN A 74 -1.14 21.81 2.22
CA ASN A 74 -0.62 22.75 1.23
C ASN A 74 0.77 23.30 1.60
N THR A 75 1.11 23.43 2.90
CA THR A 75 2.47 23.80 3.32
C THR A 75 3.49 22.74 2.89
N PHE A 76 3.19 21.44 3.10
CA PHE A 76 4.07 20.34 2.69
C PHE A 76 4.35 20.33 1.18
N LYS A 77 3.33 20.61 0.35
CA LYS A 77 3.52 20.72 -1.11
C LYS A 77 4.43 21.88 -1.50
N THR A 78 4.40 22.97 -0.73
CA THR A 78 5.20 24.17 -0.99
C THR A 78 6.65 23.97 -0.57
N GLU A 79 6.87 23.31 0.57
CA GLU A 79 8.21 22.95 1.08
C GLU A 79 8.93 21.97 0.16
N GLU A 80 8.25 20.96 -0.40
CA GLU A 80 8.83 20.04 -1.39
C GLU A 80 9.27 20.75 -2.69
N GLN A 81 8.57 21.81 -3.08
CA GLN A 81 8.98 22.66 -4.21
C GLN A 81 10.13 23.61 -3.86
N LEU A 82 10.21 24.07 -2.62
CA LEU A 82 11.29 24.94 -2.15
C LEU A 82 12.61 24.14 -2.02
N GLU A 83 12.59 22.91 -1.52
CA GLU A 83 13.80 22.07 -1.45
C GLU A 83 14.33 21.70 -2.84
N LYS A 84 13.44 21.43 -3.81
CA LYS A 84 13.85 21.21 -5.22
C LYS A 84 14.50 22.44 -5.85
N THR A 85 14.02 23.64 -5.52
CA THR A 85 14.60 24.89 -6.03
C THR A 85 15.92 25.23 -5.34
N VAL A 86 16.05 25.05 -4.02
CA VAL A 86 17.31 25.28 -3.29
C VAL A 86 18.42 24.33 -3.74
N ASN A 87 18.10 23.05 -3.96
CA ASN A 87 19.07 22.08 -4.51
C ASN A 87 19.52 22.45 -5.94
N THR A 88 18.63 23.07 -6.72
CA THR A 88 18.98 23.59 -8.06
C THR A 88 19.80 24.88 -7.98
N PHE A 89 19.61 25.71 -6.95
CA PHE A 89 20.39 26.94 -6.76
C PHE A 89 21.81 26.70 -6.24
N GLU A 90 22.02 25.68 -5.39
CA GLU A 90 23.36 25.33 -4.90
C GLU A 90 24.26 24.72 -5.98
N GLU A 91 23.70 23.94 -6.92
CA GLU A 91 24.49 23.37 -8.03
C GLU A 91 24.90 24.43 -9.07
N ASN A 92 24.12 25.50 -9.21
CA ASN A 92 24.37 26.58 -10.18
C ASN A 92 25.35 27.67 -9.71
N LEU A 93 25.80 27.66 -8.44
CA LEU A 93 26.83 28.60 -7.95
C LEU A 93 28.26 28.06 -8.07
N SER A 94 28.45 26.83 -8.57
CA SER A 94 29.77 26.20 -8.77
C SER A 94 30.36 26.42 -10.17
N ASN A 95 29.57 26.70 -11.20
CA ASN A 95 30.07 26.63 -12.58
C ASN A 95 29.65 27.84 -13.43
N GLY A 96 30.36 28.96 -13.25
CA GLY A 96 30.30 30.07 -14.19
C GLY A 96 31.20 29.84 -15.41
N HIS A 97 30.64 29.84 -16.63
CA HIS A 97 31.14 30.62 -17.78
C HIS A 97 30.20 30.57 -19.01
N THR A 98 29.67 31.76 -19.34
CA THR A 98 29.36 32.40 -20.65
C THR A 98 28.75 31.65 -21.84
N GLU A 99 27.50 32.08 -22.14
CA GLU A 99 26.93 32.54 -23.44
C GLU A 99 26.86 31.62 -24.69
N ASN A 100 25.65 31.27 -25.15
CA ASN A 100 24.94 31.90 -26.31
C ASN A 100 23.84 31.01 -26.96
N HIS A 101 22.60 31.53 -26.95
CA HIS A 101 21.56 31.60 -28.00
C HIS A 101 21.09 30.35 -28.80
N ILE A 102 19.78 30.02 -28.74
CA ILE A 102 18.78 30.02 -29.85
C ILE A 102 17.45 29.34 -29.43
N SER A 103 16.37 29.84 -30.04
CA SER A 103 14.93 29.70 -29.76
C SER A 103 14.21 28.41 -30.23
N LYS A 104 13.08 28.12 -29.55
CA LYS A 104 11.78 27.53 -29.99
C LYS A 104 11.55 26.00 -30.13
N ARG A 105 10.67 25.53 -29.23
CA ARG A 105 9.46 24.65 -29.37
C ARG A 105 9.57 23.29 -30.10
N ASN A 106 9.33 22.19 -29.38
CA ASN A 106 8.05 21.44 -29.28
C ASN A 106 8.28 19.96 -28.84
N ILE A 107 7.45 19.52 -27.88
CA ILE A 107 6.79 18.21 -27.74
C ILE A 107 7.60 16.96 -27.31
N GLU A 108 6.99 16.28 -26.32
CA GLU A 108 7.14 14.90 -25.81
C GLU A 108 8.31 14.52 -24.88
N GLU A 109 7.94 13.63 -23.95
CA GLU A 109 8.73 12.69 -23.13
C GLU A 109 9.01 13.01 -21.65
N ASP A 110 8.32 12.18 -20.84
CA ASP A 110 8.76 11.48 -19.64
C ASP A 110 8.71 12.16 -18.27
N LEU A 111 7.55 11.92 -17.64
CA LEU A 111 7.44 11.29 -16.33
C LEU A 111 8.72 10.53 -15.90
N GLN A 112 9.41 11.05 -14.89
CA GLN A 112 10.33 10.23 -14.09
C GLN A 112 9.83 10.23 -12.63
N PRO A 113 9.35 9.08 -12.11
CA PRO A 113 8.99 8.91 -10.72
C PRO A 113 10.25 8.78 -9.84
N THR A 114 10.17 9.30 -8.62
CA THR A 114 11.19 9.26 -7.56
C THR A 114 11.73 7.85 -7.33
N THR A 115 12.91 7.58 -7.91
CA THR A 115 13.56 6.28 -8.10
C THR A 115 13.65 5.40 -6.84
N SER A 116 13.70 5.97 -5.63
CA SER A 116 13.86 5.22 -4.36
C SER A 116 12.59 4.51 -3.86
N SER A 117 11.40 5.13 -4.00
CA SER A 117 10.14 4.56 -3.50
C SER A 117 9.60 3.45 -4.40
N TYR A 118 9.74 3.63 -5.72
CA TYR A 118 9.29 2.66 -6.71
C TYR A 118 10.18 1.42 -6.73
N GLN A 119 11.49 1.55 -6.47
CA GLN A 119 12.41 0.42 -6.33
C GLN A 119 12.05 -0.49 -5.15
N ALA A 120 11.80 0.08 -3.97
CA ALA A 120 11.41 -0.68 -2.78
C ALA A 120 10.05 -1.40 -2.95
N LEU A 121 9.09 -0.78 -3.66
CA LEU A 121 7.81 -1.40 -4.00
C LEU A 121 7.99 -2.56 -5.00
N THR A 122 8.83 -2.38 -6.03
CA THR A 122 9.10 -3.46 -7.00
C THR A 122 9.75 -4.68 -6.36
N GLU A 123 10.69 -4.47 -5.43
CA GLU A 123 11.36 -5.56 -4.71
C GLU A 123 10.39 -6.37 -3.83
N GLN A 124 9.46 -5.69 -3.14
CA GLN A 124 8.41 -6.35 -2.34
C GLN A 124 7.47 -7.18 -3.21
N HIS A 125 7.04 -6.64 -4.35
CA HIS A 125 6.17 -7.35 -5.29
C HIS A 125 6.86 -8.58 -5.89
N GLU A 126 8.16 -8.48 -6.20
CA GLU A 126 8.96 -9.59 -6.70
C GLU A 126 9.10 -10.69 -5.65
N PHE A 127 9.41 -10.34 -4.40
CA PHE A 127 9.49 -11.29 -3.29
C PHE A 127 8.17 -12.04 -3.07
N ILE A 128 7.04 -11.33 -3.10
CA ILE A 128 5.71 -11.94 -2.98
C ILE A 128 5.44 -12.90 -4.14
N SER A 129 5.82 -12.51 -5.36
CA SER A 129 5.66 -13.36 -6.56
C SER A 129 6.43 -14.68 -6.44
N ILE A 130 7.69 -14.62 -5.98
CA ILE A 130 8.53 -15.80 -5.75
C ILE A 130 7.94 -16.72 -4.68
N LYS A 131 7.44 -16.17 -3.58
CA LYS A 131 6.80 -16.99 -2.53
C LYS A 131 5.53 -17.67 -3.03
N ARG A 132 4.74 -16.98 -3.86
CA ARG A 132 3.52 -17.53 -4.47
C ARG A 132 3.82 -18.65 -5.47
N SER A 133 4.85 -18.51 -6.30
CA SER A 133 5.26 -19.57 -7.24
C SER A 133 5.72 -20.82 -6.49
N ALA A 134 6.56 -20.67 -5.46
CA ALA A 134 7.01 -21.78 -4.61
C ALA A 134 5.84 -22.48 -3.89
N ALA A 135 4.86 -21.72 -3.38
CA ALA A 135 3.67 -22.29 -2.76
C ALA A 135 2.83 -23.12 -3.76
N LYS A 136 2.67 -22.63 -4.99
CA LYS A 136 1.96 -23.34 -6.07
C LYS A 136 2.64 -24.67 -6.41
N GLU A 137 3.96 -24.69 -6.55
CA GLU A 137 4.70 -25.91 -6.84
C GLU A 137 4.55 -26.95 -5.73
N ASN A 138 4.62 -26.53 -4.47
CA ASN A 138 4.44 -27.41 -3.32
C ASN A 138 3.03 -28.04 -3.28
N LEU A 139 1.99 -27.26 -3.59
CA LEU A 139 0.62 -27.76 -3.68
C LEU A 139 0.48 -28.81 -4.79
N VAL A 140 1.07 -28.57 -5.97
CA VAL A 140 1.07 -29.52 -7.08
C VAL A 140 1.81 -30.81 -6.72
N LEU A 141 2.95 -30.69 -6.03
CA LEU A 141 3.73 -31.84 -5.57
C LEU A 141 2.91 -32.69 -4.58
N GLN A 142 2.24 -32.04 -3.63
CA GLN A 142 1.38 -32.70 -2.65
C GLN A 142 0.20 -33.40 -3.32
N ALA A 143 -0.50 -32.73 -4.24
CA ALA A 143 -1.60 -33.32 -5.00
C ALA A 143 -1.14 -34.56 -5.80
N THR A 144 0.02 -34.47 -6.44
CA THR A 144 0.62 -35.59 -7.19
C THR A 144 0.95 -36.76 -6.27
N LYS A 145 1.49 -36.49 -5.07
CA LYS A 145 1.78 -37.50 -4.05
C LYS A 145 0.50 -38.20 -3.61
N MET A 146 -0.55 -37.45 -3.28
CA MET A 146 -1.86 -37.98 -2.88
C MET A 146 -2.50 -38.85 -3.97
N LEU A 147 -2.39 -38.44 -5.23
CA LEU A 147 -2.88 -39.21 -6.37
C LEU A 147 -2.12 -40.55 -6.52
N ARG A 148 -0.79 -40.53 -6.41
CA ARG A 148 0.03 -41.75 -6.49
C ARG A 148 -0.28 -42.73 -5.35
N THR A 149 -0.41 -42.24 -4.12
CA THR A 149 -0.75 -43.08 -2.97
C THR A 149 -2.15 -43.67 -3.10
N SER A 150 -3.12 -42.89 -3.59
CA SER A 150 -4.48 -43.39 -3.86
C SER A 150 -4.47 -44.53 -4.86
N LYS A 151 -3.83 -44.34 -6.04
CA LYS A 151 -3.72 -45.39 -7.05
C LYS A 151 -3.02 -46.65 -6.55
N LYS A 152 -1.93 -46.51 -5.77
CA LYS A 152 -1.22 -47.65 -5.18
C LYS A 152 -2.11 -48.45 -4.23
N ASN A 153 -2.90 -47.78 -3.40
CA ASN A 153 -3.82 -48.44 -2.48
C ASN A 153 -4.97 -49.14 -3.21
N SER A 154 -5.53 -48.52 -4.25
CA SER A 154 -6.55 -49.15 -5.09
C SER A 154 -6.05 -50.42 -5.80
N SER A 155 -4.79 -50.45 -6.24
CA SER A 155 -4.19 -51.65 -6.85
C SER A 155 -3.93 -52.80 -5.86
N CYS A 156 -3.70 -52.50 -4.57
CA CYS A 156 -3.58 -53.52 -3.52
C CYS A 156 -4.93 -54.02 -2.98
N SER A 157 -6.04 -53.36 -3.33
CA SER A 157 -7.40 -53.71 -2.85
C SER A 157 -8.10 -54.77 -3.72
N ASN A 158 -7.47 -55.19 -4.83
CA ASN A 158 -7.97 -56.23 -5.73
C ASN A 158 -7.24 -57.55 -5.47
N TRP A 159 -7.43 -58.13 -4.28
CA TRP A 159 -7.18 -59.53 -3.94
C TRP A 159 -8.18 -59.97 -2.89
#